data_AF-A0A7Y4T2W3-F1
#
_entry.id   AF-A0A7Y4T2W3-F1
#
_cell.length_a   1.000
_cell.length_b   1.000
_cell.length_c   1.000
_cell.angle_alpha   90.00
_cell.angle_beta   90.00
_cell.angle_gamma   90.00
#
_symmetry.space_group_name_H-M   'P 1'
#
loop_
_entity.id
_entity.type
_entity.pdbx_description
1 polymer ?
#
loop_
_entity_poly.entity_id
_entity_poly.type
_entity_poly.pdbx_seq_one_letter_code
_entity_poly.pdbx_strand_id
1 'polypeptide(L)'
;MKDYKIEEYILGELKGNELLHFEQELLRNPELLLEVENQRSILTGLKDIKLRNKIENNYKLLKRNRLIKFLSIIALSIFGVLLSWKFFISNSAVDKPKPTIQLQDSLIYKTNNNPIDSVPPNIIIKDSVLKTEYEKYKNKKKDIQKSPPIAESENKSENPILETDPISYADLASNYYSVPEEFAFTRGVNKMGILDSAKYYFNEDNFELCMRVLNSLNSDPDQVQYFKAQVLFKLRKYSEAINVLNKLLESQTIGSKREELEWYLLLNYIGCGIACEASFNSLYSQKLQNKSHSYFQQAKNILREINKLNK
;
A
#
# COMPACT_ATOMS: atom_id res chain seq x y z
N MET A 1 -9.38 -2.50 38.78
CA MET A 1 -9.53 -3.90 38.32
C MET A 1 -10.58 -4.04 37.22
N LYS A 2 -11.69 -3.30 37.24
CA LYS A 2 -12.67 -3.29 36.14
C LYS A 2 -12.08 -2.75 34.82
N ASP A 3 -11.32 -1.67 34.89
CA ASP A 3 -10.74 -1.02 33.70
C ASP A 3 -9.80 -1.96 32.92
N TYR A 4 -9.02 -2.77 33.64
CA TYR A 4 -8.11 -3.75 33.04
C TYR A 4 -8.84 -4.81 32.19
N LYS A 5 -10.00 -5.31 32.66
CA LYS A 5 -10.81 -6.27 31.89
C LYS A 5 -11.44 -5.64 30.65
N ILE A 6 -11.80 -4.36 30.71
CA ILE A 6 -12.33 -3.65 29.54
C ILE A 6 -11.24 -3.55 28.46
N GLU A 7 -10.02 -3.21 28.86
CA GLU A 7 -8.87 -3.11 27.96
C GLU A 7 -8.55 -4.46 27.29
N GLU A 8 -8.39 -5.53 28.08
CA GLU A 8 -8.18 -6.89 27.54
C GLU A 8 -9.31 -7.33 26.61
N TYR A 9 -10.55 -6.93 26.88
CA TYR A 9 -11.71 -7.27 26.04
C TYR A 9 -11.66 -6.53 24.70
N ILE A 10 -11.34 -5.23 24.73
CA ILE A 10 -11.23 -4.42 23.52
C ILE A 10 -10.04 -4.85 22.66
N LEU A 11 -8.92 -5.25 23.28
CA LEU A 11 -7.73 -5.75 22.60
C LEU A 11 -7.88 -7.22 22.13
N GLY A 12 -8.92 -7.93 22.56
CA GLY A 12 -9.16 -9.33 22.21
C GLY A 12 -8.24 -10.33 22.95
N GLU A 13 -7.71 -9.92 24.09
CA GLU A 13 -6.81 -10.71 24.94
C GLU A 13 -7.59 -11.61 25.91
N LEU A 14 -8.83 -11.22 26.26
CA LEU A 14 -9.76 -12.02 27.05
C LEU A 14 -10.17 -13.30 26.32
N LYS A 15 -10.02 -14.47 26.97
CA LYS A 15 -10.26 -15.79 26.37
C LYS A 15 -11.06 -16.70 27.30
N GLY A 16 -11.66 -17.74 26.70
CA GLY A 16 -12.30 -18.85 27.42
C GLY A 16 -13.42 -18.41 28.37
N ASN A 17 -13.40 -18.91 29.60
CA ASN A 17 -14.44 -18.66 30.60
C ASN A 17 -14.48 -17.19 31.05
N GLU A 18 -13.35 -16.48 31.01
CA GLU A 18 -13.29 -15.08 31.41
C GLU A 18 -13.99 -14.17 30.39
N LEU A 19 -13.78 -14.43 29.10
CA LEU A 19 -14.51 -13.76 28.01
C LEU A 19 -16.02 -13.97 28.16
N LEU A 20 -16.45 -15.23 28.34
CA LEU A 20 -17.87 -15.56 28.53
C LEU A 20 -18.48 -14.88 29.76
N HIS A 21 -17.74 -14.84 30.88
CA HIS A 21 -18.20 -14.15 32.08
C HIS A 21 -18.33 -12.64 31.85
N PHE A 22 -17.34 -12.04 31.19
CA PHE A 22 -17.36 -10.60 30.90
C PHE A 22 -18.49 -10.23 29.93
N GLU A 23 -18.76 -11.05 28.91
CA GLU A 23 -19.91 -10.88 28.01
C GLU A 23 -21.25 -10.98 28.76
N GLN A 24 -21.37 -11.91 29.71
CA GLN A 24 -22.56 -11.98 30.58
C GLN A 24 -22.68 -10.76 31.50
N GLU A 25 -21.58 -10.23 32.01
CA GLU A 25 -21.56 -8.98 32.78
C GLU A 25 -22.00 -7.79 31.92
N LEU A 26 -21.56 -7.70 30.66
CA LEU A 26 -21.99 -6.66 29.71
C LEU A 26 -23.50 -6.70 29.46
N LEU A 27 -24.10 -7.90 29.39
CA LEU A 27 -25.55 -8.06 29.22
C LEU A 27 -26.35 -7.64 30.45
N ARG A 28 -25.78 -7.82 31.64
CA ARG A 28 -26.44 -7.50 32.92
C ARG A 28 -26.22 -6.05 33.35
N ASN A 29 -25.15 -5.41 32.90
CA ASN A 29 -24.77 -4.07 33.31
C ASN A 29 -24.66 -3.11 32.11
N PRO A 30 -25.70 -2.31 31.83
CA PRO A 30 -25.69 -1.36 30.72
C PRO A 30 -24.65 -0.23 30.89
N GLU A 31 -24.26 0.12 32.11
CA GLU A 31 -23.22 1.13 32.35
C GLU A 31 -21.84 0.60 31.93
N LEU A 32 -21.57 -0.68 32.18
CA LEU A 32 -20.32 -1.33 31.75
C LEU A 32 -20.24 -1.38 30.22
N LEU A 33 -21.35 -1.69 29.54
CA LEU A 33 -21.41 -1.66 28.08
C LEU A 33 -21.10 -0.26 27.52
N LEU A 34 -21.68 0.79 28.12
CA LEU A 34 -21.44 2.17 27.71
C LEU A 34 -19.96 2.55 27.90
N GLU A 35 -19.33 2.12 28.98
CA GLU A 35 -17.90 2.35 29.23
C GLU A 35 -17.02 1.65 28.18
N VAL A 36 -17.33 0.41 27.81
CA VAL A 36 -16.62 -0.31 26.75
C VAL A 36 -16.75 0.41 25.40
N GLU A 37 -17.95 0.90 25.08
CA GLU A 37 -18.19 1.68 23.85
C GLU A 37 -17.40 3.00 23.86
N ASN A 38 -17.37 3.71 24.99
CA ASN A 38 -16.59 4.93 25.16
C ASN A 38 -15.10 4.68 24.95
N GLN A 39 -14.52 3.68 25.61
CA GLN A 39 -13.09 3.36 25.47
C GLN A 39 -12.74 2.90 24.04
N ARG A 40 -13.61 2.12 23.39
CA ARG A 40 -13.45 1.75 21.99
C ARG A 40 -13.46 2.97 21.07
N SER A 41 -14.33 3.96 21.34
CA SER A 41 -14.38 5.20 20.56
C SER A 41 -13.11 6.04 20.72
N ILE A 42 -12.56 6.12 21.93
CA ILE A 42 -11.29 6.82 22.23
C ILE A 42 -10.13 6.14 21.48
N LEU A 43 -10.01 4.81 21.58
CA LEU A 43 -8.98 4.05 20.88
C LEU A 43 -9.06 4.22 19.36
N THR A 44 -10.27 4.22 18.80
CA THR A 44 -10.48 4.50 17.37
C THR A 44 -10.01 5.91 17.01
N GLY A 45 -10.37 6.92 17.83
CA GLY A 45 -9.93 8.30 17.65
C GLY A 45 -8.40 8.46 17.72
N LEU A 46 -7.73 7.76 18.63
CA LEU A 46 -6.27 7.75 18.73
C LEU A 46 -5.62 7.09 17.50
N LYS A 47 -6.21 5.99 16.99
CA LYS A 47 -5.74 5.33 15.75
C LYS A 47 -5.84 6.31 14.57
N ASP A 48 -6.96 7.03 14.46
CA ASP A 48 -7.17 8.03 13.40
C ASP A 48 -6.19 9.20 13.50
N ILE A 49 -5.91 9.70 14.70
CA ILE A 49 -4.90 10.76 14.93
C ILE A 49 -3.51 10.27 14.53
N LYS A 50 -3.13 9.04 14.94
CA LYS A 50 -1.84 8.45 14.56
C LYS A 50 -1.72 8.30 13.05
N LEU A 51 -2.80 7.87 12.37
CA LEU A 51 -2.84 7.75 10.92
C LEU A 51 -2.73 9.12 10.24
N ARG A 52 -3.46 10.13 10.74
CA ARG A 52 -3.39 11.51 10.27
C ARG A 52 -1.99 12.08 10.39
N ASN A 53 -1.33 11.88 11.53
CA ASN A 53 0.06 12.32 11.75
C ASN A 53 1.02 11.64 10.79
N LYS A 54 0.83 10.34 10.51
CA LYS A 54 1.63 9.60 9.51
C LYS A 54 1.42 10.14 8.09
N ILE A 55 0.17 10.45 7.72
CA ILE A 55 -0.16 11.07 6.42
C ILE A 55 0.45 12.47 6.31
N GLU A 56 0.33 13.29 7.36
CA GLU A 56 0.87 14.65 7.37
C GLU A 56 2.40 14.66 7.28
N ASN A 57 3.07 13.76 8.02
CA ASN A 57 4.52 13.60 7.95
C ASN A 57 4.96 13.16 6.55
N ASN A 58 4.25 12.22 5.92
CA ASN A 58 4.51 11.83 4.54
C ASN A 58 4.28 12.98 3.55
N TYR A 59 3.24 13.78 3.74
CA TYR A 59 2.96 14.94 2.91
C TYR A 59 4.06 16.01 3.03
N LYS A 60 4.56 16.27 4.25
CA LYS A 60 5.69 17.16 4.51
C LYS A 60 6.96 16.67 3.79
N LEU A 61 7.24 15.37 3.84
CA LEU A 61 8.38 14.76 3.13
C LEU A 61 8.25 14.91 1.60
N LEU A 62 7.06 14.67 1.05
CA LEU A 62 6.80 14.85 -0.38
C LEU A 62 6.96 16.31 -0.82
N LYS A 63 6.48 17.27 -0.03
CA LYS A 63 6.64 18.70 -0.29
C LYS A 63 8.12 19.09 -0.29
N ARG A 64 8.90 18.58 0.67
CA ARG A 64 10.36 18.81 0.71
C ARG A 64 11.07 18.22 -0.50
N ASN A 65 10.72 17.00 -0.89
CA ASN A 65 11.29 16.35 -2.07
C ASN A 65 10.93 17.08 -3.38
N ARG A 66 9.71 17.65 -3.48
CA ARG A 66 9.33 18.47 -4.63
C ARG A 66 10.16 19.76 -4.70
N LEU A 67 10.40 20.44 -3.57
CA LEU A 67 11.26 21.63 -3.53
C LEU A 67 12.71 21.30 -3.92
N ILE A 68 13.26 20.20 -3.42
CA ILE A 68 14.62 19.75 -3.79
C ILE A 68 14.72 19.48 -5.30
N LYS A 69 13.69 18.85 -5.90
CA LYS A 69 13.64 18.65 -7.36
C LYS A 69 13.63 19.97 -8.13
N PHE A 70 12.82 20.95 -7.72
CA PHE A 70 12.81 22.28 -8.35
C PHE A 70 14.15 23.00 -8.22
N LEU A 71 14.77 22.97 -7.03
CA LEU A 71 16.10 23.56 -6.81
C LEU A 71 17.17 22.87 -7.67
N SER A 72 17.09 21.54 -7.85
CA SER A 72 18.03 20.81 -8.71
C SER A 72 17.94 21.22 -10.18
N ILE A 73 16.73 21.51 -10.68
CA ILE A 73 16.50 21.98 -12.05
C ILE A 73 17.09 23.39 -12.23
N ILE A 74 16.87 24.28 -11.27
CA ILE A 74 17.43 25.64 -11.29
C ILE A 74 18.96 25.62 -11.21
N ALA A 75 19.53 24.76 -10.37
CA ALA A 75 20.97 24.60 -10.27
C ALA A 75 21.59 24.11 -11.60
N LEU A 76 20.94 23.15 -12.26
CA LEU A 76 21.36 22.64 -13.57
C LEU A 76 21.30 23.71 -14.67
N SER A 77 20.25 24.56 -14.68
CA SER A 77 20.15 25.63 -15.67
C SER A 77 21.23 26.70 -15.49
N ILE A 78 21.49 27.12 -14.24
CA ILE A 78 22.58 28.06 -13.93
C ILE A 78 23.94 27.47 -14.34
N PHE A 79 24.18 26.19 -14.04
CA PHE A 79 25.42 25.52 -14.41
C PHE A 79 25.61 25.47 -15.94
N GLY A 80 24.54 25.22 -16.70
CA GLY A 80 24.57 25.24 -18.17
C GLY A 80 24.91 26.63 -18.76
N VAL A 81 24.41 27.71 -18.15
CA VAL A 81 24.77 29.08 -18.56
C VAL A 81 26.24 29.37 -18.25
N LEU A 82 26.74 28.99 -17.08
CA LEU A 82 28.15 29.17 -16.70
C LEU A 82 29.11 28.40 -17.62
N LEU A 83 28.76 27.17 -18.00
CA LEU A 83 29.53 26.38 -18.97
C LEU A 83 29.53 27.01 -20.36
N SER A 84 28.36 27.46 -20.84
CA SER A 84 28.24 28.14 -22.13
C SER A 84 29.05 29.44 -22.16
N TRP A 85 29.03 30.22 -21.07
CA TRP A 85 29.80 31.44 -20.92
C TRP A 85 31.31 31.17 -20.98
N LYS A 86 31.79 30.16 -20.24
CA LYS A 86 33.20 29.71 -20.26
C LYS A 86 33.63 29.30 -21.67
N PHE A 87 32.80 28.56 -22.39
CA PHE A 87 33.07 28.14 -23.76
C PHE A 87 33.14 29.33 -24.73
N PHE A 88 32.22 30.29 -24.62
CA PHE A 88 32.20 31.48 -25.48
C PHE A 88 33.44 32.37 -25.29
N ILE A 89 33.87 32.60 -24.04
CA ILE A 89 35.12 33.33 -23.76
C ILE A 89 36.32 32.59 -24.34
N SER A 90 36.38 31.26 -24.20
CA SER A 90 37.50 30.46 -24.70
C SER A 90 37.60 30.46 -26.24
N ASN A 91 36.47 30.48 -26.95
CA ASN A 91 36.44 30.42 -28.41
C ASN A 91 36.46 31.77 -29.11
N SER A 92 36.35 32.88 -28.38
CA SER A 92 36.41 34.23 -28.97
C SER A 92 37.80 34.60 -29.53
N ALA A 93 38.81 33.73 -29.39
CA ALA A 93 40.15 33.91 -29.95
C ALA A 93 40.35 33.28 -31.34
N VAL A 94 39.30 32.71 -31.96
CA VAL A 94 39.44 32.06 -33.27
C VAL A 94 39.19 33.07 -34.40
N ASP A 95 40.20 33.22 -35.25
CA ASP A 95 40.22 34.08 -36.43
C ASP A 95 38.99 33.86 -37.35
N LYS A 96 38.46 34.98 -37.85
CA LYS A 96 37.21 35.06 -38.63
C LYS A 96 37.23 34.09 -39.83
N PRO A 97 36.34 33.07 -39.87
CA PRO A 97 36.24 32.21 -41.04
C PRO A 97 35.49 32.90 -42.19
N LYS A 98 36.00 32.62 -43.40
CA LYS A 98 35.52 33.12 -44.69
C LYS A 98 34.20 32.43 -45.08
N PRO A 99 33.17 33.16 -45.54
CA PRO A 99 31.84 32.60 -45.77
C PRO A 99 31.81 31.62 -46.94
N THR A 100 31.26 30.43 -46.72
CA THR A 100 30.92 29.45 -47.76
C THR A 100 29.43 29.13 -47.65
N ILE A 101 28.70 29.42 -48.73
CA ILE A 101 27.27 29.18 -48.91
C ILE A 101 27.06 27.73 -49.30
N GLN A 102 26.14 27.00 -48.65
CA GLN A 102 25.55 25.79 -49.23
C GLN A 102 24.03 25.70 -49.02
N LEU A 103 23.44 25.14 -50.07
CA LEU A 103 22.02 25.02 -50.42
C LEU A 103 21.26 24.05 -49.50
N GLN A 104 19.96 24.31 -49.38
CA GLN A 104 19.02 23.64 -48.50
C GLN A 104 18.06 22.77 -49.31
N ASP A 105 18.22 21.44 -49.23
CA ASP A 105 17.28 20.48 -49.79
C ASP A 105 16.26 20.03 -48.75
N SER A 106 14.98 20.10 -49.11
CA SER A 106 13.84 19.72 -48.28
C SER A 106 13.38 18.29 -48.60
N LEU A 107 13.15 17.49 -47.56
CA LEU A 107 12.54 16.16 -47.67
C LEU A 107 11.17 16.11 -46.99
N ILE A 108 10.21 15.67 -47.79
CA ILE A 108 8.78 15.51 -47.54
C ILE A 108 8.55 14.16 -46.85
N TYR A 109 7.79 14.12 -45.74
CA TYR A 109 7.30 12.87 -45.15
C TYR A 109 5.78 12.74 -45.34
N LYS A 110 5.36 11.60 -45.91
CA LYS A 110 3.97 11.15 -46.06
C LYS A 110 3.51 10.42 -44.80
N THR A 111 2.34 10.80 -44.27
CA THR A 111 1.60 10.12 -43.22
C THR A 111 0.48 9.25 -43.82
N ASN A 112 0.43 7.97 -43.45
CA ASN A 112 -0.66 7.03 -43.74
C ASN A 112 -1.46 6.78 -42.45
N ASN A 113 -2.78 6.97 -42.50
CA ASN A 113 -3.74 6.60 -41.46
C ASN A 113 -4.65 5.49 -41.97
N ASN A 114 -4.78 4.39 -41.22
CA ASN A 114 -5.84 3.40 -41.37
C ASN A 114 -6.62 3.28 -40.04
N PRO A 115 -7.96 3.15 -40.06
CA PRO A 115 -8.77 2.95 -38.87
C PRO A 115 -9.00 1.46 -38.56
N ILE A 116 -9.13 1.13 -37.27
CA ILE A 116 -9.47 -0.20 -36.76
C ILE A 116 -10.84 -0.12 -36.09
N ASP A 117 -11.77 -0.94 -36.55
CA ASP A 117 -13.11 -1.10 -36.03
C ASP A 117 -13.26 -2.35 -35.15
N SER A 118 -14.26 -2.26 -34.26
CA SER A 118 -15.14 -3.30 -33.72
C SER A 118 -14.83 -3.94 -32.37
N VAL A 119 -15.79 -3.76 -31.45
CA VAL A 119 -15.95 -4.39 -30.12
C VAL A 119 -17.28 -5.16 -30.13
N PRO A 120 -17.36 -6.40 -29.59
CA PRO A 120 -18.62 -7.09 -29.34
C PRO A 120 -19.00 -7.15 -27.84
N PRO A 121 -20.25 -7.57 -27.51
CA PRO A 121 -21.00 -7.03 -26.38
C PRO A 121 -21.05 -7.89 -25.10
N ASN A 122 -21.49 -7.21 -24.04
CA ASN A 122 -21.75 -7.63 -22.66
C ASN A 122 -22.51 -8.95 -22.48
N ILE A 123 -22.03 -9.76 -21.52
CA ILE A 123 -22.71 -10.93 -20.95
C ILE A 123 -23.29 -10.54 -19.58
N ILE A 124 -24.61 -10.73 -19.42
CA ILE A 124 -25.36 -10.49 -18.17
C ILE A 124 -25.45 -11.80 -17.39
N ILE A 125 -24.82 -11.86 -16.21
CA ILE A 125 -24.93 -12.98 -15.26
C ILE A 125 -25.96 -12.59 -14.18
N LYS A 126 -26.96 -13.46 -13.97
CA LYS A 126 -27.98 -13.35 -12.92
C LYS A 126 -27.52 -14.15 -11.71
N ASP A 127 -27.15 -13.46 -10.63
CA ASP A 127 -26.93 -14.09 -9.33
C ASP A 127 -28.11 -13.85 -8.39
N SER A 128 -28.72 -14.96 -7.96
CA SER A 128 -29.75 -15.01 -6.95
C SER A 128 -29.21 -15.69 -5.68
N VAL A 129 -29.66 -15.17 -4.54
CA VAL A 129 -29.69 -15.79 -3.20
C VAL A 129 -28.40 -15.70 -2.36
N LEU A 130 -28.24 -14.57 -1.65
CA LEU A 130 -27.93 -14.58 -0.21
C LEU A 130 -28.29 -13.21 0.39
N LYS A 131 -29.43 -13.12 1.07
CA LYS A 131 -29.86 -11.93 1.82
C LYS A 131 -30.48 -12.40 3.12
N THR A 132 -29.73 -12.29 4.22
CA THR A 132 -30.24 -12.13 5.59
C THR A 132 -29.04 -12.07 6.56
N GLU A 133 -28.49 -10.86 6.77
CA GLU A 133 -27.73 -10.52 8.00
C GLU A 133 -27.43 -9.02 8.09
N TYR A 134 -27.37 -8.30 6.95
CA TYR A 134 -26.87 -6.92 6.90
C TYR A 134 -27.83 -5.81 7.37
N GLU A 135 -29.14 -6.08 7.53
CA GLU A 135 -30.13 -5.04 7.86
C GLU A 135 -30.12 -4.60 9.35
N LYS A 136 -29.33 -5.23 10.22
CA LYS A 136 -29.39 -4.95 11.67
C LYS A 136 -28.63 -3.70 12.13
N TYR A 137 -27.80 -3.07 11.28
CA TYR A 137 -26.85 -2.03 11.70
C TYR A 137 -27.16 -0.59 11.25
N LYS A 138 -28.27 -0.34 10.55
CA LYS A 138 -28.46 0.95 9.86
C LYS A 138 -29.13 2.07 10.67
N ASN A 139 -29.76 1.79 11.82
CA ASN A 139 -30.59 2.80 12.50
C ASN A 139 -30.11 3.15 13.91
N LYS A 140 -29.04 3.96 14.02
CA LYS A 140 -28.84 4.87 15.18
C LYS A 140 -27.77 5.93 14.90
N LYS A 141 -28.18 7.09 14.38
CA LYS A 141 -27.41 8.34 14.48
C LYS A 141 -28.36 9.53 14.44
N LYS A 142 -28.59 10.15 15.58
CA LYS A 142 -28.92 11.58 15.69
C LYS A 142 -28.35 12.12 16.99
N ASP A 143 -27.74 13.28 16.83
CA ASP A 143 -27.32 14.26 17.83
C ASP A 143 -26.06 13.96 18.64
N ILE A 144 -24.91 14.46 18.13
CA ILE A 144 -23.71 14.70 18.93
C ILE A 144 -23.40 16.20 18.88
N GLN A 145 -23.43 16.78 20.06
CA GLN A 145 -23.22 18.18 20.42
C GLN A 145 -21.72 18.53 20.30
N LYS A 146 -21.42 19.72 19.79
CA LYS A 146 -20.05 20.21 19.54
C LYS A 146 -19.35 20.55 20.86
N SER A 147 -18.19 19.95 21.11
CA SER A 147 -17.29 20.30 22.23
C SER A 147 -16.30 21.42 21.83
N PRO A 148 -15.87 22.27 22.79
CA PRO A 148 -15.03 23.45 22.53
C PRO A 148 -13.55 23.12 22.24
N PRO A 149 -12.80 24.06 21.63
CA PRO A 149 -11.42 23.86 21.21
C PRO A 149 -10.45 23.82 22.40
N ILE A 150 -9.54 22.84 22.38
CA ILE A 150 -8.44 22.67 23.33
C ILE A 150 -7.26 23.53 22.87
N ALA A 151 -6.71 24.34 23.77
CA ALA A 151 -5.57 25.21 23.52
C ALA A 151 -4.27 24.41 23.35
N GLU A 152 -3.53 24.70 22.29
CA GLU A 152 -2.19 24.16 22.01
C GLU A 152 -1.15 24.86 22.89
N SER A 153 -0.44 24.10 23.72
CA SER A 153 0.76 24.58 24.42
C SER A 153 2.01 24.25 23.59
N GLU A 154 2.72 25.28 23.14
CA GLU A 154 4.03 25.16 22.50
C GLU A 154 5.10 24.77 23.52
N ASN A 155 5.59 23.53 23.46
CA ASN A 155 6.84 23.14 24.10
C ASN A 155 7.83 22.65 23.05
N LYS A 156 8.85 23.48 22.80
CA LYS A 156 10.06 23.13 22.05
C LYS A 156 10.85 22.09 22.86
N SER A 157 10.71 20.82 22.49
CA SER A 157 11.57 19.74 22.96
C SER A 157 12.71 19.53 21.97
N GLU A 158 13.94 19.73 22.42
CA GLU A 158 15.15 19.25 21.75
C GLU A 158 15.09 17.73 21.72
N ASN A 159 14.93 17.12 20.55
CA ASN A 159 14.76 15.68 20.41
C ASN A 159 16.11 14.97 20.67
N PRO A 160 16.18 14.06 21.65
CA PRO A 160 17.28 13.12 21.74
C PRO A 160 17.34 12.30 20.45
N ILE A 161 18.54 12.04 19.95
CA ILE A 161 18.76 11.11 18.84
C ILE A 161 18.35 9.73 19.36
N LEU A 162 17.10 9.36 19.09
CA LEU A 162 16.57 8.04 19.44
C LEU A 162 17.30 7.04 18.54
N GLU A 163 18.18 6.23 19.12
CA GLU A 163 18.75 5.05 18.47
C GLU A 163 17.58 4.22 17.94
N THR A 164 17.37 4.24 16.63
CA THR A 164 16.30 3.46 16.01
C THR A 164 16.75 2.01 15.98
N ASP A 165 15.97 1.13 16.61
CA ASP A 165 16.17 -0.31 16.52
C ASP A 165 16.39 -0.76 15.06
N PRO A 166 17.26 -1.75 14.82
CA PRO A 166 17.52 -2.26 13.48
C PRO A 166 16.21 -2.72 12.82
N ILE A 167 15.96 -2.22 11.61
CA ILE A 167 14.75 -2.54 10.84
C ILE A 167 14.72 -4.05 10.57
N SER A 168 13.66 -4.72 11.02
CA SER A 168 13.44 -6.14 10.71
C SER A 168 13.14 -6.36 9.22
N TYR A 169 13.49 -7.54 8.70
CA TYR A 169 13.11 -7.96 7.35
C TYR A 169 11.60 -7.87 7.08
N ALA A 170 10.77 -8.21 8.08
CA ALA A 170 9.31 -8.08 7.99
C ALA A 170 8.86 -6.62 7.85
N ASP A 171 9.52 -5.71 8.57
CA ASP A 171 9.23 -4.28 8.50
C ASP A 171 9.72 -3.70 7.16
N LEU A 172 10.88 -4.15 6.67
CA LEU A 172 11.37 -3.80 5.34
C LEU A 172 10.37 -4.23 4.26
N ALA A 173 9.90 -5.48 4.27
CA ALA A 173 8.88 -5.94 3.32
C ALA A 173 7.59 -5.12 3.41
N SER A 174 7.15 -4.81 4.63
CA SER A 174 5.94 -4.00 4.88
C SER A 174 6.07 -2.56 4.38
N ASN A 175 7.26 -1.97 4.43
CA ASN A 175 7.53 -0.61 3.93
C ASN A 175 7.40 -0.48 2.41
N TYR A 176 7.64 -1.57 1.68
CA TYR A 176 7.51 -1.63 0.22
C TYR A 176 6.17 -2.21 -0.25
N TYR A 177 5.35 -2.70 0.68
CA TYR A 177 4.03 -3.22 0.37
C TYR A 177 3.06 -2.09 0.00
N SER A 178 2.45 -2.20 -1.18
CA SER A 178 1.28 -1.41 -1.58
C SER A 178 0.03 -2.29 -1.58
N VAL A 179 -1.11 -1.74 -1.18
CA VAL A 179 -2.39 -2.44 -1.33
C VAL A 179 -2.77 -2.41 -2.82
N PRO A 180 -3.10 -3.56 -3.45
CA PRO A 180 -3.60 -3.59 -4.82
C PRO A 180 -4.85 -2.71 -5.00
N GLU A 181 -4.94 -1.96 -6.10
CA GLU A 181 -6.04 -1.01 -6.34
C GLU A 181 -7.42 -1.68 -6.31
N GLU A 182 -7.50 -2.90 -6.82
CA GLU A 182 -8.73 -3.69 -6.87
C GLU A 182 -9.28 -4.10 -5.49
N PHE A 183 -8.51 -3.90 -4.42
CA PHE A 183 -8.94 -4.18 -3.04
C PHE A 183 -9.51 -2.95 -2.35
N ALA A 184 -9.44 -1.77 -2.99
CA ALA A 184 -10.11 -0.58 -2.49
C ALA A 184 -11.63 -0.83 -2.46
N PHE A 185 -12.21 -0.70 -1.27
CA PHE A 185 -13.65 -0.79 -1.10
C PHE A 185 -14.31 0.56 -1.41
N THR A 186 -15.16 0.60 -2.43
CA THR A 186 -15.95 1.80 -2.77
C THR A 186 -17.30 1.76 -2.04
N ARG A 187 -17.55 2.76 -1.18
CA ARG A 187 -18.87 2.91 -0.53
C ARG A 187 -19.92 3.32 -1.57
N GLY A 188 -21.07 2.66 -1.60
CA GLY A 188 -22.25 3.11 -2.36
C GLY A 188 -22.96 2.04 -3.18
N VAL A 189 -22.46 0.81 -3.24
CA VAL A 189 -23.12 -0.27 -3.98
C VAL A 189 -24.19 -0.92 -3.09
N ASN A 190 -25.46 -0.88 -3.51
CA ASN A 190 -26.62 -1.33 -2.72
C ASN A 190 -26.71 -2.86 -2.51
N LYS A 191 -25.76 -3.63 -3.03
CA LYS A 191 -25.58 -5.06 -2.74
C LYS A 191 -24.08 -5.33 -2.64
N MET A 192 -23.62 -5.68 -1.44
CA MET A 192 -22.25 -6.11 -1.20
C MET A 192 -22.11 -7.56 -1.66
N GLY A 193 -21.28 -7.82 -2.67
CA GLY A 193 -20.90 -9.19 -3.00
C GLY A 193 -20.08 -9.80 -1.86
N ILE A 194 -19.99 -11.14 -1.78
CA ILE A 194 -19.20 -11.80 -0.73
C ILE A 194 -17.72 -11.35 -0.79
N LEU A 195 -17.18 -11.13 -1.98
CA LEU A 195 -15.84 -10.57 -2.17
C LEU A 195 -15.73 -9.14 -1.65
N ASP A 196 -16.78 -8.32 -1.79
CA ASP A 196 -16.81 -6.96 -1.26
C ASP A 196 -16.82 -6.96 0.29
N SER A 197 -17.43 -7.97 0.91
CA SER A 197 -17.32 -8.17 2.36
C SER A 197 -15.89 -8.50 2.78
N ALA A 198 -15.16 -9.32 2.02
CA ALA A 198 -13.73 -9.56 2.27
C ALA A 198 -12.91 -8.27 2.12
N LYS A 199 -13.17 -7.45 1.08
CA LYS A 199 -12.54 -6.13 0.90
C LYS A 199 -12.84 -5.19 2.06
N TYR A 200 -14.07 -5.18 2.53
CA TYR A 200 -14.46 -4.41 3.70
C TYR A 200 -13.62 -4.81 4.92
N TYR A 201 -13.57 -6.10 5.27
CA TYR A 201 -12.78 -6.56 6.41
C TYR A 201 -11.27 -6.32 6.25
N PHE A 202 -10.75 -6.41 5.02
CA PHE A 202 -9.36 -6.07 4.74
C PHE A 202 -9.04 -4.61 5.02
N ASN A 203 -9.91 -3.69 4.60
CA ASN A 203 -9.72 -2.25 4.82
C ASN A 203 -9.91 -1.81 6.28
N GLU A 204 -10.64 -2.59 7.07
CA GLU A 204 -10.78 -2.41 8.53
C GLU A 204 -9.63 -3.08 9.33
N ASP A 205 -8.57 -3.56 8.66
CA ASP A 205 -7.47 -4.34 9.23
C ASP A 205 -7.90 -5.64 9.95
N ASN A 206 -9.12 -6.13 9.71
CA ASN A 206 -9.63 -7.37 10.31
C ASN A 206 -9.30 -8.57 9.41
N PHE A 207 -8.01 -8.89 9.35
CA PHE A 207 -7.48 -9.90 8.43
C PHE A 207 -7.99 -11.33 8.72
N GLU A 208 -8.32 -11.65 9.97
CA GLU A 208 -8.87 -12.97 10.34
C GLU A 208 -10.31 -13.16 9.83
N LEU A 209 -11.19 -12.15 9.99
CA LEU A 209 -12.52 -12.20 9.39
C LEU A 209 -12.44 -12.17 7.87
N CYS A 210 -11.54 -11.36 7.30
CA CYS A 210 -11.28 -11.34 5.86
C CYS A 210 -10.93 -12.74 5.35
N MET A 211 -9.99 -13.43 6.02
CA MET A 211 -9.59 -14.80 5.67
C MET A 211 -10.75 -15.79 5.78
N ARG A 212 -11.59 -15.69 6.82
CA ARG A 212 -12.77 -16.54 6.98
C ARG A 212 -13.76 -16.36 5.82
N VAL A 213 -14.04 -15.12 5.41
CA VAL A 213 -14.90 -14.83 4.25
C VAL A 213 -14.27 -15.38 2.98
N LEU A 214 -12.97 -15.15 2.75
CA LEU A 214 -12.26 -15.67 1.56
C LEU A 214 -12.25 -17.21 1.50
N ASN A 215 -12.20 -17.88 2.64
CA ASN A 215 -12.26 -19.35 2.71
C ASN A 215 -13.67 -19.90 2.50
N SER A 216 -14.72 -19.10 2.70
CA SER A 216 -16.11 -19.48 2.41
C SER A 216 -16.46 -19.39 0.91
N LEU A 217 -15.63 -18.69 0.13
CA LEU A 217 -15.75 -18.63 -1.32
C LEU A 217 -15.26 -19.96 -1.91
N ASN A 218 -16.21 -20.87 -2.17
CA ASN A 218 -15.95 -22.22 -2.74
C ASN A 218 -15.46 -22.21 -4.20
N SER A 219 -15.43 -21.06 -4.85
CA SER A 219 -14.87 -20.92 -6.20
C SER A 219 -13.42 -20.45 -6.09
N ASP A 220 -12.57 -21.04 -6.91
CA ASP A 220 -11.13 -20.80 -6.98
C ASP A 220 -10.77 -19.88 -8.17
N PRO A 221 -11.38 -18.68 -8.36
CA PRO A 221 -10.84 -17.76 -9.32
C PRO A 221 -9.49 -17.27 -8.78
N ASP A 222 -8.51 -17.12 -9.67
CA ASP A 222 -7.18 -16.58 -9.35
C ASP A 222 -7.27 -15.30 -8.50
N GLN A 223 -8.33 -14.51 -8.67
CA GLN A 223 -8.60 -13.32 -7.87
C GLN A 223 -8.79 -13.60 -6.36
N VAL A 224 -9.49 -14.67 -5.98
CA VAL A 224 -9.69 -15.02 -4.56
C VAL A 224 -8.38 -15.50 -3.95
N GLN A 225 -7.64 -16.34 -4.67
CA GLN A 225 -6.32 -16.80 -4.23
C GLN A 225 -5.31 -15.65 -4.14
N TYR A 226 -5.33 -14.76 -5.11
CA TYR A 226 -4.53 -13.55 -5.08
C TYR A 226 -4.85 -12.72 -3.84
N PHE A 227 -6.13 -12.55 -3.52
CA PHE A 227 -6.53 -11.85 -2.30
C PHE A 227 -6.09 -12.60 -1.03
N LYS A 228 -6.23 -13.92 -0.98
CA LYS A 228 -5.72 -14.73 0.16
C LYS A 228 -4.24 -14.51 0.39
N ALA A 229 -3.40 -14.55 -0.65
CA ALA A 229 -1.96 -14.28 -0.54
C ALA A 229 -1.66 -12.92 0.11
N GLN A 230 -2.44 -11.90 -0.23
CA GLN A 230 -2.27 -10.55 0.30
C GLN A 230 -2.69 -10.44 1.77
N VAL A 231 -3.76 -11.13 2.16
CA VAL A 231 -4.17 -11.24 3.57
C VAL A 231 -3.13 -12.02 4.38
N LEU A 232 -2.59 -13.12 3.83
CA LEU A 232 -1.53 -13.91 4.46
C LEU A 232 -0.27 -13.07 4.68
N PHE A 233 0.11 -12.21 3.72
CA PHE A 233 1.19 -11.24 3.91
C PHE A 233 0.93 -10.31 5.11
N LYS A 234 -0.29 -9.76 5.22
CA LYS A 234 -0.69 -8.89 6.35
C LYS A 234 -0.69 -9.61 7.70
N LEU A 235 -1.02 -10.89 7.71
CA LEU A 235 -0.93 -11.77 8.87
C LEU A 235 0.50 -12.27 9.18
N ARG A 236 1.52 -11.82 8.41
CA ARG A 236 2.91 -12.28 8.50
C ARG A 236 3.08 -13.79 8.27
N LYS A 237 2.13 -14.44 7.60
CA LYS A 237 2.18 -15.85 7.20
C LYS A 237 2.86 -16.01 5.84
N TYR A 238 4.13 -15.59 5.77
CA TYR A 238 4.85 -15.44 4.50
C TYR A 238 5.02 -16.75 3.73
N SER A 239 5.27 -17.88 4.42
CA SER A 239 5.42 -19.19 3.80
C SER A 239 4.13 -19.66 3.11
N GLU A 240 2.99 -19.48 3.76
CA GLU A 240 1.67 -19.79 3.19
C GLU A 240 1.38 -18.88 1.98
N ALA A 241 1.68 -17.58 2.09
CA ALA A 241 1.51 -16.63 0.99
C ALA A 241 2.38 -16.98 -0.23
N ILE A 242 3.63 -17.37 -0.03
CA ILE A 242 4.55 -17.84 -1.08
C ILE A 242 3.94 -19.02 -1.84
N ASN A 243 3.40 -20.01 -1.11
CA ASN A 243 2.80 -21.19 -1.73
C ASN A 243 1.60 -20.82 -2.61
N VAL A 244 0.75 -19.88 -2.15
CA VAL A 244 -0.40 -19.40 -2.93
C VAL A 244 0.07 -18.63 -4.17
N LEU A 245 1.07 -17.75 -4.04
CA LEU A 245 1.59 -16.94 -5.15
C LEU A 245 2.30 -17.78 -6.22
N ASN A 246 3.06 -18.81 -5.83
CA ASN A 246 3.71 -19.71 -6.79
C ASN A 246 2.66 -20.48 -7.62
N LYS A 247 1.62 -21.01 -6.99
CA LYS A 247 0.50 -21.65 -7.70
C LYS A 247 -0.19 -20.70 -8.68
N LEU A 248 -0.36 -19.44 -8.29
CA LEU A 248 -0.91 -18.41 -9.19
C LEU A 248 0.01 -18.15 -10.39
N LEU A 249 1.33 -18.06 -10.18
CA LEU A 249 2.28 -17.85 -11.28
C LEU A 249 2.35 -19.02 -12.28
N GLU A 250 1.95 -20.21 -11.88
CA GLU A 250 1.80 -21.38 -12.76
C GLU A 250 0.53 -21.31 -13.62
N SER A 251 -0.46 -20.50 -13.23
CA SER A 251 -1.73 -20.34 -13.95
C SER A 251 -1.58 -19.45 -15.19
N GLN A 252 -2.11 -19.90 -16.33
CA GLN A 252 -1.98 -19.19 -17.63
C GLN A 252 -2.85 -17.91 -17.72
N THR A 253 -3.88 -17.80 -16.89
CA THR A 253 -4.89 -16.74 -16.91
C THR A 253 -4.38 -15.40 -16.36
N ILE A 254 -3.21 -15.38 -15.72
CA ILE A 254 -2.71 -14.21 -14.98
C ILE A 254 -1.76 -13.32 -15.79
N GLY A 255 -1.72 -13.49 -17.12
CA GLY A 255 -0.75 -12.84 -18.00
C GLY A 255 -0.54 -11.33 -17.73
N SER A 256 -1.60 -10.58 -17.45
CA SER A 256 -1.52 -9.13 -17.18
C SER A 256 -1.01 -8.75 -15.78
N LYS A 257 -1.09 -9.65 -14.78
CA LYS A 257 -0.64 -9.39 -13.40
C LYS A 257 0.62 -10.14 -13.01
N ARG A 258 1.31 -10.77 -13.96
CA ARG A 258 2.49 -11.58 -13.68
C ARG A 258 3.58 -10.81 -12.92
N GLU A 259 3.92 -9.60 -13.39
CA GLU A 259 4.95 -8.76 -12.74
C GLU A 259 4.53 -8.33 -11.33
N GLU A 260 3.23 -8.09 -11.11
CA GLU A 260 2.67 -7.75 -9.80
C GLU A 260 2.75 -8.96 -8.84
N LEU A 261 2.43 -10.17 -9.31
CA LEU A 261 2.60 -11.39 -8.52
C LEU A 261 4.07 -11.66 -8.17
N GLU A 262 4.98 -11.52 -9.14
CA GLU A 262 6.43 -11.65 -8.91
C GLU A 262 6.92 -10.63 -7.89
N TRP A 263 6.39 -9.41 -7.91
CA TRP A 263 6.68 -8.39 -6.90
C TRP A 263 6.21 -8.79 -5.49
N TYR A 264 4.95 -9.20 -5.31
CA TYR A 264 4.48 -9.62 -3.99
C TYR A 264 5.16 -10.91 -3.51
N LEU A 265 5.54 -11.81 -4.43
CA LEU A 265 6.32 -12.99 -4.09
C LEU A 265 7.69 -12.60 -3.52
N LEU A 266 8.37 -11.64 -4.14
CA LEU A 266 9.62 -11.08 -3.61
C LEU A 266 9.42 -10.52 -2.20
N LEU A 267 8.37 -9.71 -1.98
CA LEU A 267 8.08 -9.14 -0.66
C LEU A 267 7.86 -10.22 0.41
N ASN A 268 7.19 -11.32 0.06
CA ASN A 268 7.04 -12.44 0.99
C ASN A 268 8.37 -13.17 1.25
N TYR A 269 9.24 -13.34 0.26
CA TYR A 269 10.57 -13.90 0.50
C TYR A 269 11.40 -13.02 1.43
N ILE A 270 11.30 -11.70 1.32
CA ILE A 270 11.95 -10.77 2.25
C ILE A 270 11.35 -10.94 3.65
N GLY A 271 10.02 -10.92 3.79
CA GLY A 271 9.36 -11.08 5.09
C GLY A 271 9.67 -12.41 5.78
N CYS A 272 9.86 -13.47 5.00
CA CYS A 272 10.32 -14.79 5.47
C CYS A 272 11.76 -14.77 6.02
N GLY A 273 12.58 -13.80 5.61
CA GLY A 273 13.95 -13.61 6.08
C GLY A 273 14.93 -14.65 5.53
N ILE A 274 15.91 -15.02 6.35
CA ILE A 274 17.05 -15.87 5.95
C ILE A 274 16.60 -17.23 5.38
N ALA A 275 15.51 -17.80 5.89
CA ALA A 275 14.98 -19.07 5.41
C ALA A 275 14.58 -19.05 3.93
N CYS A 276 14.32 -17.88 3.36
CA CYS A 276 13.91 -17.71 1.97
C CYS A 276 14.98 -16.99 1.10
N GLU A 277 16.20 -16.80 1.60
CA GLU A 277 17.24 -16.03 0.91
C GLU A 277 17.60 -16.61 -0.48
N ALA A 278 17.70 -17.93 -0.59
CA ALA A 278 18.01 -18.59 -1.86
C ALA A 278 16.92 -18.31 -2.92
N SER A 279 15.65 -18.44 -2.54
CA SER A 279 14.50 -18.17 -3.42
C SER A 279 14.40 -16.69 -3.78
N PHE A 280 14.68 -15.78 -2.83
CA PHE A 280 14.79 -14.35 -3.07
C PHE A 280 15.83 -14.04 -4.14
N ASN A 281 17.06 -14.54 -3.97
CA ASN A 281 18.17 -14.29 -4.90
C ASN A 281 17.88 -14.85 -6.31
N SER A 282 17.25 -16.03 -6.38
CA SER A 282 16.81 -16.62 -7.65
C SER A 282 15.79 -15.74 -8.36
N LEU A 283 14.70 -15.34 -7.68
CA LEU A 283 13.65 -14.51 -8.28
C LEU A 283 14.20 -13.13 -8.68
N TYR A 284 14.99 -12.50 -7.81
CA TYR A 284 15.57 -11.19 -8.06
C TYR A 284 16.47 -11.19 -9.30
N SER A 285 17.39 -12.17 -9.41
CA SER A 285 18.34 -12.26 -10.53
C SER A 285 17.66 -12.60 -11.85
N GLN A 286 16.68 -13.51 -11.85
CA GLN A 286 16.03 -13.97 -13.08
C GLN A 286 15.01 -12.99 -13.64
N LYS A 287 14.24 -12.31 -12.77
CA LYS A 287 13.06 -11.53 -13.19
C LYS A 287 13.25 -10.05 -12.94
N LEU A 288 13.62 -9.67 -11.72
CA LEU A 288 13.59 -8.28 -11.27
C LEU A 288 14.84 -7.47 -11.65
N GLN A 289 15.87 -8.11 -12.21
CA GLN A 289 16.97 -7.39 -12.85
C GLN A 289 16.61 -6.88 -14.25
N ASN A 290 15.50 -7.35 -14.84
CA ASN A 290 15.03 -6.83 -16.11
C ASN A 290 14.58 -5.38 -15.95
N LYS A 291 15.21 -4.46 -16.70
CA LYS A 291 14.89 -3.03 -16.68
C LYS A 291 13.47 -2.72 -17.17
N SER A 292 12.85 -3.63 -17.93
CA SER A 292 11.45 -3.46 -18.37
C SER A 292 10.42 -3.83 -17.30
N HIS A 293 10.84 -4.50 -16.22
CA HIS A 293 9.92 -4.92 -15.16
C HIS A 293 9.40 -3.70 -14.40
N SER A 294 8.08 -3.60 -14.20
CA SER A 294 7.42 -2.44 -13.58
C SER A 294 8.00 -2.08 -12.20
N TYR A 295 8.51 -3.08 -11.48
CA TYR A 295 9.05 -2.97 -10.13
C TYR A 295 10.60 -2.90 -10.04
N PHE A 296 11.32 -2.81 -11.16
CA PHE A 296 12.79 -2.86 -11.21
C PHE A 296 13.48 -1.89 -10.21
N GLN A 297 13.04 -0.62 -10.18
CA GLN A 297 13.66 0.38 -9.30
C GLN A 297 13.42 0.09 -7.82
N GLN A 298 12.23 -0.41 -7.48
CA GLN A 298 11.86 -0.73 -6.11
C GLN A 298 12.65 -1.95 -5.62
N ALA A 299 12.74 -3.00 -6.45
CA ALA A 299 13.55 -4.18 -6.17
C ALA A 299 15.03 -3.81 -5.95
N LYS A 300 15.59 -2.93 -6.81
CA LYS A 300 16.97 -2.44 -6.66
C LYS A 300 17.20 -1.70 -5.33
N ASN A 301 16.22 -0.91 -4.88
CA ASN A 301 16.31 -0.19 -3.62
C ASN A 301 16.23 -1.15 -2.43
N ILE A 302 15.32 -2.13 -2.46
CA ILE A 302 15.23 -3.18 -1.45
C ILE A 302 16.57 -3.90 -1.29
N LEU A 303 17.21 -4.33 -2.39
CA LEU A 303 18.49 -5.04 -2.31
C LEU A 303 19.57 -4.21 -1.60
N ARG A 304 19.59 -2.89 -1.83
CA ARG A 304 20.51 -1.99 -1.13
C ARG A 304 20.23 -1.93 0.37
N GLU A 305 18.96 -1.93 0.78
CA GLU A 305 18.58 -1.94 2.19
C GLU A 305 18.93 -3.28 2.85
N ILE A 306 18.66 -4.42 2.19
CA ILE A 306 19.07 -5.75 2.68
C ILE A 306 20.59 -5.82 2.88
N ASN A 307 21.37 -5.31 1.93
CA ASN A 307 22.82 -5.27 2.03
C ASN A 307 23.34 -4.35 3.16
N LYS A 308 22.54 -3.40 3.65
CA LYS A 308 22.88 -2.62 4.85
C LYS A 308 22.56 -3.39 6.12
N LEU A 309 21.48 -4.16 6.14
CA LEU A 309 21.09 -4.98 7.29
C LEU A 309 22.06 -6.14 7.55
N ASN A 310 22.76 -6.61 6.51
CA ASN A 310 23.75 -7.69 6.62
C ASN A 310 25.17 -7.21 6.95
N LYS A 311 25.39 -5.91 7.12
CA LYS A 311 26.69 -5.33 7.51
C LYS A 311 26.74 -5.08 9.00
#